data_AF-A0A6V8H201-F1
#
_entry.id   AF-A0A6V8H201-F1
#
_cell.length_a   1.000
_cell.length_b   1.000
_cell.length_c   1.000
_cell.angle_alpha   90.00
_cell.angle_beta   90.00
_cell.angle_gamma   90.00
#
_symmetry.space_group_name_H-M   'P 1'
#
loop_
_entity.id
_entity.type
_entity.pdbx_description
1 polymer ?
#
loop_
_entity_poly.entity_id
_entity_poly.type
_entity_poly.pdbx_seq_one_letter_code
_entity_poly.pdbx_strand_id
1 'polypeptide(L)'
;MVSSLYTTVKTSMSLLEATGYNSLDTIQCRLLVVLYEMGHGLYPAASISIGACARAARNMGLHPGSLEAAEPTSTEVIDEERRRTWWAVHNLDRFINLYGGDAVFATEDANIEDPLPAEDGSWSQNALPDTVRANLSTPAAFKVGQFARECQVSHLVGRVVRHVFNPISDPNFHADEAAQLERTLMSLVPLLTEEELKFRNYCGALAMCVR
;
A
#
# COMPACT_ATOMS: atom_id res chain seq x y z
N MET A 1 15.81 -20.64 -9.27
CA MET A 1 15.01 -21.88 -9.17
C MET A 1 13.87 -21.59 -8.21
N VAL A 2 12.63 -21.86 -8.61
CA VAL A 2 11.45 -21.55 -7.80
C VAL A 2 11.33 -22.58 -6.68
N SER A 3 11.05 -22.13 -5.45
CA SER A 3 10.95 -23.02 -4.28
C SER A 3 9.76 -24.00 -4.40
N SER A 4 9.94 -25.23 -3.91
CA SER A 4 8.84 -26.20 -3.81
C SER A 4 7.71 -25.67 -2.93
N LEU A 5 8.04 -24.97 -1.83
CA LEU A 5 7.05 -24.35 -0.95
C LEU A 5 6.20 -23.31 -1.69
N TYR A 6 6.84 -22.44 -2.48
CA TYR A 6 6.11 -21.44 -3.27
C TYR A 6 5.14 -22.11 -4.26
N THR A 7 5.58 -23.17 -4.93
CA THR A 7 4.74 -23.90 -5.90
C THR A 7 3.52 -24.52 -5.21
N THR A 8 3.71 -25.12 -4.03
CA THR A 8 2.61 -25.65 -3.21
C THR A 8 1.64 -24.54 -2.79
N VAL A 9 2.13 -23.40 -2.30
CA VAL A 9 1.29 -22.27 -1.89
C VAL A 9 0.48 -21.73 -3.06
N LYS A 10 1.08 -21.50 -4.23
CA LYS A 10 0.36 -21.04 -5.44
C LYS A 10 -0.73 -22.04 -5.86
N THR A 11 -0.45 -23.33 -5.79
CA THR A 11 -1.43 -24.38 -6.11
C THR A 11 -2.62 -24.34 -5.15
N SER A 12 -2.37 -24.20 -3.84
CA SER A 12 -3.43 -24.05 -2.84
C SER A 12 -4.24 -22.78 -3.05
N MET A 13 -3.59 -21.66 -3.40
CA MET A 13 -4.28 -20.39 -3.69
C MET A 13 -5.19 -20.48 -4.93
N SER A 14 -4.75 -21.17 -5.99
CA SER A 14 -5.58 -21.45 -7.16
C SER A 14 -6.79 -22.32 -6.82
N LEU A 15 -6.63 -23.29 -5.91
CA LEU A 15 -7.74 -24.10 -5.44
C LEU A 15 -8.76 -23.28 -4.64
N LEU A 16 -8.29 -22.41 -3.73
CA LEU A 16 -9.17 -21.51 -2.97
C LEU A 16 -9.94 -20.55 -3.89
N GLU A 17 -9.30 -20.03 -4.93
CA GLU A 17 -9.97 -19.25 -5.98
C GLU A 17 -11.04 -20.06 -6.70
N ALA A 18 -10.72 -21.29 -7.11
CA ALA A 18 -11.64 -22.16 -7.84
C ALA A 18 -12.88 -22.54 -7.01
N THR A 19 -12.76 -22.61 -5.69
CA THR A 19 -13.88 -22.87 -4.77
C THR A 19 -14.60 -21.60 -4.31
N GLY A 20 -14.13 -20.41 -4.73
CA GLY A 20 -14.69 -19.13 -4.31
C GLY A 20 -14.42 -18.78 -2.85
N TYR A 21 -13.48 -19.46 -2.18
CA TYR A 21 -13.14 -19.17 -0.80
C TYR A 21 -12.28 -17.91 -0.70
N ASN A 22 -12.78 -16.90 0.01
CA ASN A 22 -12.10 -15.63 0.20
C ASN A 22 -12.26 -15.17 1.66
N SER A 23 -11.15 -15.13 2.40
CA SER A 23 -11.05 -14.63 3.78
C SER A 23 -9.92 -13.62 3.94
N LEU A 24 -9.94 -12.82 5.01
CA LEU A 24 -8.88 -11.84 5.30
C LEU A 24 -7.50 -12.51 5.30
N ASP A 25 -7.38 -13.64 6.03
CA ASP A 25 -6.16 -14.45 6.09
C ASP A 25 -5.69 -14.90 4.71
N THR A 26 -6.61 -15.28 3.82
CA THR A 26 -6.22 -15.68 2.46
C THR A 26 -5.61 -14.51 1.69
N ILE A 27 -6.18 -13.31 1.79
CA ILE A 27 -5.66 -12.09 1.14
C ILE A 27 -4.26 -11.76 1.69
N GLN A 28 -4.10 -11.81 3.02
CA GLN A 28 -2.82 -11.59 3.68
C GLN A 28 -1.77 -12.62 3.25
N CYS A 29 -2.15 -13.90 3.14
CA CYS A 29 -1.27 -14.94 2.60
C CYS A 29 -0.86 -14.61 1.15
N ARG A 30 -1.78 -14.10 0.32
CA ARG A 30 -1.45 -13.67 -1.05
C ARG A 30 -0.45 -12.52 -1.08
N LEU A 31 -0.60 -11.54 -0.19
CA LEU A 31 0.35 -10.42 -0.07
C LEU A 31 1.76 -10.89 0.27
N LEU A 32 1.90 -11.87 1.17
CA LEU A 32 3.20 -12.48 1.47
C LEU A 32 3.81 -13.17 0.24
N VAL A 33 2.98 -13.79 -0.59
CA VAL A 33 3.43 -14.39 -1.87
C VAL A 33 3.85 -13.33 -2.88
N VAL A 34 3.13 -12.21 -2.97
CA VAL A 34 3.52 -11.06 -3.82
C VAL A 34 4.90 -10.53 -3.41
N LEU A 35 5.13 -10.37 -2.10
CA LEU A 35 6.43 -9.95 -1.56
C LEU A 35 7.55 -10.95 -1.91
N TYR A 36 7.27 -12.26 -1.80
CA TYR A 36 8.19 -13.31 -2.22
C TYR A 36 8.52 -13.21 -3.72
N GLU A 37 7.50 -13.06 -4.57
CA GLU A 37 7.66 -12.93 -6.01
C GLU A 37 8.53 -11.72 -6.36
N MET A 38 8.30 -10.57 -5.71
CA MET A 38 9.13 -9.37 -5.86
C MET A 38 10.57 -9.58 -5.42
N GLY A 39 10.79 -10.13 -4.22
CA GLY A 39 12.12 -10.38 -3.67
C GLY A 39 12.96 -11.37 -4.48
N HIS A 40 12.31 -12.24 -5.24
CA HIS A 40 12.95 -13.20 -6.14
C HIS A 40 12.98 -12.78 -7.61
N GLY A 41 12.57 -11.54 -7.94
CA GLY A 41 12.60 -11.01 -9.30
C GLY A 41 11.55 -11.62 -10.25
N LEU A 42 10.49 -12.22 -9.71
CA LEU A 42 9.38 -12.82 -10.47
C LEU A 42 8.32 -11.75 -10.79
N TYR A 43 8.73 -10.63 -11.38
CA TYR A 43 7.88 -9.43 -11.55
C TYR A 43 6.54 -9.67 -12.29
N PRO A 44 6.48 -10.44 -13.40
CA PRO A 44 5.19 -10.72 -14.03
C PRO A 44 4.24 -11.50 -13.14
N ALA A 45 4.75 -12.41 -12.31
CA ALA A 45 3.94 -13.16 -11.34
C ALA A 45 3.43 -12.22 -10.25
N ALA A 46 4.30 -11.35 -9.71
CA ALA A 46 3.93 -10.36 -8.70
C ALA A 46 2.81 -9.42 -9.19
N SER A 47 2.90 -8.93 -10.44
CA SER A 47 1.88 -8.08 -11.07
C SER A 47 0.51 -8.79 -11.17
N ILE A 48 0.49 -10.06 -11.59
CA ILE A 48 -0.76 -10.84 -11.65
C ILE A 48 -1.32 -11.10 -10.23
N SER A 49 -0.45 -11.50 -9.31
CA SER A 49 -0.81 -11.80 -7.93
C SER A 49 -1.39 -10.58 -7.22
N ILE A 50 -0.77 -9.40 -7.35
CA ILE A 50 -1.29 -8.18 -6.71
C ILE A 50 -2.64 -7.76 -7.30
N GLY A 51 -2.84 -7.96 -8.61
CA GLY A 51 -4.14 -7.78 -9.26
C GLY A 51 -5.22 -8.71 -8.71
N ALA A 52 -4.87 -9.96 -8.40
CA ALA A 52 -5.77 -10.90 -7.73
C ALA A 52 -6.08 -10.47 -6.28
N CYS A 53 -5.06 -10.02 -5.52
CA CYS A 53 -5.23 -9.48 -4.17
C CYS A 53 -6.21 -8.29 -4.15
N ALA A 54 -6.03 -7.33 -5.07
CA ALA A 54 -6.89 -6.15 -5.17
C ALA A 54 -8.36 -6.52 -5.39
N ARG A 55 -8.62 -7.44 -6.32
CA ARG A 55 -9.98 -7.94 -6.58
C ARG A 55 -10.55 -8.69 -5.38
N ALA A 56 -9.79 -9.58 -4.77
CA ALA A 56 -10.21 -10.34 -3.59
C ALA A 56 -10.53 -9.42 -2.39
N ALA A 57 -9.68 -8.42 -2.13
CA ALA A 57 -9.88 -7.42 -1.08
C ALA A 57 -11.11 -6.54 -1.34
N ARG A 58 -11.33 -6.12 -2.59
CA ARG A 58 -12.52 -5.33 -2.94
C ARG A 58 -13.81 -6.14 -2.77
N ASN A 59 -13.83 -7.39 -3.21
CA ASN A 59 -14.98 -8.30 -3.04
C ASN A 59 -15.32 -8.56 -1.57
N MET A 60 -14.35 -8.41 -0.67
CA MET A 60 -14.53 -8.52 0.78
C MET A 60 -14.94 -7.19 1.44
N GLY A 61 -14.98 -6.09 0.70
CA GLY A 61 -15.32 -4.77 1.24
C GLY A 61 -14.18 -4.11 2.02
N LEU A 62 -12.91 -4.43 1.74
CA LEU A 62 -11.78 -3.83 2.47
C LEU A 62 -11.42 -2.40 2.03
N HIS A 63 -12.05 -1.88 0.98
CA HIS A 63 -11.77 -0.52 0.49
C HIS A 63 -12.44 0.53 1.39
N PRO A 64 -11.87 1.75 1.53
CA PRO A 64 -12.26 2.75 2.55
C PRO A 64 -13.77 3.01 2.64
N GLY A 65 -14.44 3.25 1.51
CA GLY A 65 -15.89 3.50 1.48
C GLY A 65 -16.78 2.33 1.92
N SER A 66 -16.26 1.10 1.95
CA SER A 66 -16.98 -0.08 2.44
C SER A 66 -16.61 -0.45 3.88
N LEU A 67 -15.42 -0.05 4.35
CA LEU A 67 -15.02 -0.27 5.74
C LEU A 67 -15.85 0.58 6.71
N GLU A 68 -16.19 1.81 6.31
CA GLU A 68 -17.03 2.72 7.10
C GLU A 68 -18.49 2.28 7.17
N ALA A 69 -18.94 1.49 6.20
CA ALA A 69 -20.27 0.90 6.14
C ALA A 69 -20.38 -0.47 6.84
N ALA A 70 -19.27 -0.98 7.42
CA ALA A 70 -19.25 -2.27 8.09
C ALA A 70 -20.15 -2.30 9.33
N GLU A 71 -20.71 -3.47 9.64
CA GLU A 71 -21.65 -3.63 10.75
C GLU A 71 -21.03 -3.29 12.12
N PRO A 72 -21.83 -2.76 13.06
CA PRO A 72 -21.38 -2.36 14.41
C PRO A 72 -20.90 -3.51 15.31
N THR A 73 -20.75 -4.72 14.77
CA THR A 73 -20.29 -5.92 15.48
C THR A 73 -18.78 -6.16 15.32
N SER A 74 -18.08 -5.41 14.45
CA SER A 74 -16.63 -5.49 14.33
C SER A 74 -15.93 -4.88 15.56
N THR A 75 -14.85 -5.52 16.00
CA THR A 75 -13.95 -4.89 16.97
C THR A 75 -13.04 -3.93 16.23
N GLU A 76 -12.64 -2.84 16.89
CA GLU A 76 -11.70 -1.87 16.30
C GLU A 76 -10.39 -2.54 15.83
N VAL A 77 -10.02 -3.64 16.50
CA VAL A 77 -8.87 -4.47 16.14
C VAL A 77 -9.06 -5.07 14.75
N ILE A 78 -10.19 -5.73 14.50
CA ILE A 78 -10.47 -6.35 13.19
C ILE A 78 -10.54 -5.30 12.09
N ASP A 79 -11.08 -4.11 12.37
CA ASP A 79 -11.18 -3.04 11.38
C ASP A 79 -9.81 -2.45 11.02
N GLU A 80 -8.91 -2.36 11.97
CA GLU A 80 -7.52 -1.97 11.73
C GLU A 80 -6.76 -3.04 10.92
N GLU A 81 -6.94 -4.33 11.21
CA GLU A 81 -6.36 -5.43 10.44
C GLU A 81 -6.81 -5.39 8.96
N ARG A 82 -8.10 -5.15 8.74
CA ARG A 82 -8.72 -4.99 7.41
C ARG A 82 -8.14 -3.80 6.66
N ARG A 83 -8.05 -2.65 7.33
CA ARG A 83 -7.48 -1.40 6.79
C ARG A 83 -6.01 -1.58 6.43
N ARG A 84 -5.22 -2.18 7.31
CA ARG A 84 -3.80 -2.47 7.06
C ARG A 84 -3.63 -3.38 5.86
N THR A 85 -4.49 -4.39 5.73
CA THR A 85 -4.49 -5.29 4.58
C THR A 85 -4.80 -4.54 3.27
N TRP A 86 -5.78 -3.64 3.26
CA TRP A 86 -6.06 -2.80 2.07
C TRP A 86 -4.88 -1.89 1.71
N TRP A 87 -4.31 -1.19 2.69
CA TRP A 87 -3.14 -0.35 2.47
C TRP A 87 -1.93 -1.15 1.97
N ALA A 88 -1.74 -2.39 2.44
CA ALA A 88 -0.68 -3.26 1.94
C ALA A 88 -0.90 -3.65 0.47
N VAL A 89 -2.15 -3.92 0.06
CA VAL A 89 -2.50 -4.13 -1.36
C VAL A 89 -2.18 -2.88 -2.18
N HIS A 90 -2.65 -1.71 -1.73
CA HIS A 90 -2.41 -0.44 -2.43
C HIS A 90 -0.92 -0.16 -2.57
N ASN A 91 -0.15 -0.29 -1.49
CA ASN A 91 1.27 0.06 -1.49
C ASN A 91 2.08 -0.85 -2.42
N LEU A 92 1.83 -2.17 -2.37
CA LEU A 92 2.52 -3.12 -3.25
C LEU A 92 2.14 -2.93 -4.71
N ASP A 93 0.89 -2.57 -5.00
CA ASP A 93 0.46 -2.26 -6.37
C ASP A 93 1.23 -1.06 -6.94
N ARG A 94 1.36 0.03 -6.18
CA ARG A 94 2.18 1.20 -6.59
C ARG A 94 3.65 0.84 -6.73
N PHE A 95 4.20 0.06 -5.80
CA PHE A 95 5.60 -0.36 -5.83
C PHE A 95 5.93 -1.26 -7.04
N ILE A 96 5.09 -2.25 -7.33
CA ILE A 96 5.27 -3.14 -8.49
C ILE A 96 5.25 -2.35 -9.79
N ASN A 97 4.32 -1.42 -9.92
CA ASN A 97 4.17 -0.61 -11.12
C ASN A 97 5.28 0.44 -11.28
N LEU A 98 5.82 0.99 -10.18
CA LEU A 98 7.05 1.78 -10.21
C LEU A 98 8.22 0.99 -10.84
N TYR A 99 8.37 -0.29 -10.46
CA TYR A 99 9.40 -1.15 -11.05
C TYR A 99 9.09 -1.60 -12.48
N GLY A 100 7.81 -1.81 -12.79
CA GLY A 100 7.34 -2.22 -14.10
C GLY A 100 7.38 -1.11 -15.15
N GLY A 101 7.35 0.15 -14.72
CA GLY A 101 7.27 1.30 -15.62
C GLY A 101 5.91 1.39 -16.31
N ASP A 102 4.83 1.10 -15.57
CA ASP A 102 3.45 1.13 -16.07
C ASP A 102 2.55 1.88 -15.09
N ALA A 103 1.55 2.60 -15.61
CA ALA A 103 0.55 3.33 -14.81
C ALA A 103 -0.79 2.57 -14.68
N VAL A 104 -0.83 1.30 -15.11
CA VAL A 104 -1.99 0.40 -14.95
C VAL A 104 -1.99 -0.23 -13.55
N PHE A 105 -2.60 0.48 -12.61
CA PHE A 105 -2.78 0.02 -11.24
C PHE A 105 -3.96 -0.93 -11.09
N ALA A 106 -3.83 -1.91 -10.19
CA ALA A 106 -4.90 -2.80 -9.79
C ALA A 106 -5.87 -2.17 -8.77
N THR A 107 -5.43 -1.15 -8.03
CA THR A 107 -6.26 -0.39 -7.10
C THR A 107 -6.49 1.04 -7.57
N GLU A 108 -7.65 1.59 -7.23
CA GLU A 108 -7.97 3.02 -7.41
C GLU A 108 -7.01 3.88 -6.57
N ASP A 109 -6.88 5.16 -6.93
CA ASP A 109 -6.11 6.11 -6.12
C ASP A 109 -6.85 6.38 -4.80
N ALA A 110 -6.10 6.36 -3.70
CA ALA A 110 -6.62 6.68 -2.38
C ALA A 110 -7.06 8.15 -2.30
N ASN A 111 -8.14 8.41 -1.56
CA ASN A 111 -8.64 9.75 -1.27
C ASN A 111 -7.77 10.41 -0.19
N ILE A 112 -7.63 11.73 -0.25
CA ILE A 112 -6.86 12.49 0.73
C ILE A 112 -7.38 12.35 2.17
N GLU A 113 -8.68 12.07 2.31
CA GLU A 113 -9.35 11.83 3.59
C GLU A 113 -9.33 10.36 4.03
N ASP A 114 -8.81 9.45 3.20
CA ASP A 114 -8.72 8.04 3.56
C ASP A 114 -7.86 7.89 4.82
N PRO A 115 -8.37 7.20 5.85
CA PRO A 115 -7.69 7.18 7.12
C PRO A 115 -6.52 6.18 7.07
N LEU A 116 -5.37 6.64 7.56
CA LEU A 116 -4.14 5.85 7.61
C LEU A 116 -4.22 4.78 8.71
N PRO A 117 -3.37 3.73 8.61
CA PRO A 117 -3.16 2.79 9.70
C PRO A 117 -2.70 3.46 11.00
N ALA A 118 -3.11 2.89 12.14
CA ALA A 118 -2.66 3.31 13.45
C ALA A 118 -1.16 3.03 13.66
N GLU A 119 -0.55 3.62 14.69
CA GLU A 119 0.85 3.37 15.02
C GLU A 119 1.08 1.93 15.50
N ASP A 120 2.17 1.30 15.02
CA ASP A 120 2.45 -0.12 15.26
C ASP A 120 2.62 -0.48 16.75
N GLY A 121 3.18 0.44 17.55
CA GLY A 121 3.34 0.25 19.00
C GLY A 121 1.99 0.13 19.72
N SER A 122 1.06 1.03 19.40
CA SER A 122 -0.31 1.03 19.93
C SER A 122 -1.12 -0.19 19.47
N TRP A 123 -0.96 -0.56 18.20
CA TRP A 123 -1.56 -1.77 17.62
C TRP A 123 -1.14 -3.05 18.37
N SER A 124 0.17 -3.22 18.62
CA SER A 124 0.72 -4.41 19.27
C SER A 124 0.25 -4.62 20.71
N GLN A 125 -0.27 -3.58 21.35
CA GLN A 125 -0.77 -3.60 22.73
C GLN A 125 -2.29 -3.69 22.82
N ASN A 126 -3.01 -3.85 21.69
CA ASN A 126 -4.47 -3.73 21.61
C ASN A 126 -5.01 -2.42 22.22
N ALA A 127 -4.17 -1.39 22.30
CA ALA A 127 -4.52 -0.07 22.79
C ALA A 127 -4.61 0.85 21.58
N LEU A 128 -5.71 0.77 20.84
CA LEU A 128 -5.99 1.76 19.80
C LEU A 128 -6.30 3.08 20.52
N PRO A 129 -5.49 4.13 20.36
CA PRO A 129 -5.77 5.39 21.03
C PRO A 129 -7.04 6.02 20.44
N ASP A 130 -7.86 6.63 21.30
CA ASP A 130 -9.03 7.49 20.98
C ASP A 130 -8.68 8.72 20.10
N THR A 131 -7.47 8.79 19.55
CA THR A 131 -6.95 9.94 18.82
C THR A 131 -7.48 9.99 17.39
N VAL A 132 -7.73 11.22 16.92
CA VAL A 132 -7.96 11.54 15.50
C VAL A 132 -6.91 10.82 14.66
N ARG A 133 -7.37 9.92 13.79
CA ARG A 133 -6.49 9.15 12.90
C ARG A 133 -5.89 10.08 11.86
N ALA A 134 -4.60 9.91 11.59
CA ALA A 134 -3.96 10.56 10.46
C ALA A 134 -4.59 10.10 9.14
N ASN A 135 -4.47 10.93 8.12
CA ASN A 135 -4.94 10.69 6.75
C ASN A 135 -3.83 11.13 5.76
N LEU A 136 -4.08 11.01 4.46
CA LEU A 136 -3.07 11.40 3.46
C LEU A 136 -2.77 12.91 3.47
N SER A 137 -3.70 13.78 3.87
CA SER A 137 -3.44 15.23 4.03
C SER A 137 -2.55 15.58 5.22
N THR A 138 -2.30 14.63 6.14
CA THR A 138 -1.48 14.88 7.33
C THR A 138 -0.06 15.33 6.92
N PRO A 139 0.36 16.56 7.27
CA PRO A 139 1.62 17.11 6.79
C PRO A 139 2.85 16.27 7.20
N ALA A 140 3.86 16.23 6.34
CA ALA A 140 5.09 15.45 6.57
C ALA A 140 5.83 15.82 7.88
N ALA A 141 5.66 17.05 8.36
CA ALA A 141 6.23 17.52 9.63
C ALA A 141 5.65 16.85 10.88
N PHE A 142 4.44 16.29 10.80
CA PHE A 142 3.84 15.54 11.92
C PHE A 142 4.32 14.10 11.89
N LYS A 143 4.78 13.60 13.03
CA LYS A 143 5.19 12.20 13.15
C LYS A 143 3.96 11.28 13.09
N VAL A 144 4.03 10.25 12.24
CA VAL A 144 3.02 9.19 12.12
C VAL A 144 3.70 7.81 12.20
N GLY A 145 2.93 6.75 12.38
CA GLY A 145 3.46 5.38 12.40
C GLY A 145 4.22 5.00 11.12
N GLN A 146 5.11 4.01 11.21
CA GLN A 146 5.96 3.61 10.07
C GLN A 146 5.13 3.24 8.85
N PHE A 147 4.15 2.37 9.04
CA PHE A 147 3.30 1.91 7.95
C PHE A 147 2.42 3.03 7.40
N ALA A 148 1.90 3.92 8.25
CA ALA A 148 1.17 5.12 7.83
C ALA A 148 2.00 6.03 6.92
N ARG A 149 3.28 6.25 7.25
CA ARG A 149 4.19 7.04 6.41
C ARG A 149 4.44 6.35 5.06
N GLU A 150 4.60 5.04 5.07
CA GLU A 150 4.75 4.25 3.85
C GLU A 150 3.54 4.41 2.92
N CYS A 151 2.32 4.40 3.45
CA CYS A 151 1.10 4.64 2.69
C CYS A 151 1.09 6.03 2.02
N GLN A 152 1.49 7.08 2.74
CA GLN A 152 1.58 8.43 2.18
C GLN A 152 2.60 8.52 1.05
N VAL A 153 3.78 7.94 1.23
CA VAL A 153 4.81 7.93 0.19
C VAL A 153 4.36 7.09 -1.01
N SER A 154 3.77 5.92 -0.76
CA SER A 154 3.31 5.05 -1.84
C SER A 154 2.22 5.70 -2.69
N HIS A 155 1.32 6.45 -2.06
CA HIS A 155 0.35 7.28 -2.78
C HIS A 155 1.03 8.33 -3.67
N LEU A 156 2.03 9.05 -3.14
CA LEU A 156 2.79 10.05 -3.91
C LEU A 156 3.55 9.41 -5.09
N VAL A 157 4.16 8.25 -4.87
CA VAL A 157 4.82 7.45 -5.91
C VAL A 157 3.84 7.04 -6.99
N GLY A 158 2.63 6.61 -6.62
CA GLY A 158 1.57 6.32 -7.57
C GLY A 158 1.25 7.49 -8.48
N ARG A 159 1.21 8.71 -7.92
CA ARG A 159 1.04 9.93 -8.71
C ARG A 159 2.19 10.19 -9.67
N VAL A 160 3.43 9.99 -9.23
CA VAL A 160 4.64 10.14 -10.08
C VAL A 160 4.64 9.13 -11.23
N VAL A 161 4.37 7.86 -10.93
CA VAL A 161 4.28 6.80 -11.94
C VAL A 161 3.19 7.14 -12.97
N ARG A 162 2.02 7.58 -12.53
CA ARG A 162 0.95 8.04 -13.44
C ARG A 162 1.38 9.24 -14.28
N HIS A 163 2.00 10.24 -13.66
CA HIS A 163 2.48 11.44 -14.34
C HIS A 163 3.49 11.13 -15.46
N VAL A 164 4.37 10.14 -15.24
CA VAL A 164 5.41 9.72 -16.18
C VAL A 164 4.86 8.80 -17.28
N PHE A 165 4.10 7.77 -16.91
CA PHE A 165 3.70 6.69 -17.84
C PHE A 165 2.30 6.86 -18.43
N ASN A 166 1.50 7.79 -17.92
CA ASN A 166 0.20 8.18 -18.47
C ASN A 166 0.03 9.71 -18.45
N PRO A 167 0.85 10.45 -19.23
CA PRO A 167 0.90 11.90 -19.18
C PRO A 167 -0.39 12.54 -19.72
N ILE A 168 -0.82 13.61 -19.07
CA ILE A 168 -1.93 14.45 -19.51
C ILE A 168 -1.49 15.30 -20.71
N SER A 169 -2.41 15.58 -21.64
CA SER A 169 -2.09 16.29 -22.89
C SER A 169 -1.77 17.78 -22.73
N ASP A 170 -2.18 18.43 -21.64
CA ASP A 170 -1.90 19.85 -21.37
C ASP A 170 -0.45 20.02 -20.86
N PRO A 171 0.46 20.63 -21.65
CA PRO A 171 1.87 20.73 -21.28
C PRO A 171 2.12 21.65 -20.08
N ASN A 172 1.30 22.70 -19.88
CA ASN A 172 1.49 23.63 -18.77
C ASN A 172 1.08 22.95 -17.46
N PHE A 173 -0.08 22.30 -17.46
CA PHE A 173 -0.53 21.53 -16.30
C PHE A 173 0.45 20.40 -15.96
N HIS A 174 0.96 19.69 -16.98
CA HIS A 174 1.95 18.64 -16.79
C HIS A 174 3.23 19.19 -16.14
N ALA A 175 3.78 20.30 -16.64
CA ALA A 175 4.97 20.92 -16.04
C ALA A 175 4.74 21.39 -14.59
N ASP A 176 3.59 21.99 -14.30
CA ASP A 176 3.22 22.45 -12.96
C ASP A 176 3.06 21.27 -11.98
N GLU A 177 2.44 20.18 -12.42
CA GLU A 177 2.32 18.95 -11.63
C GLU A 177 3.69 18.33 -11.34
N ALA A 178 4.57 18.25 -12.34
CA ALA A 178 5.93 17.74 -12.18
C ALA A 178 6.69 18.52 -11.09
N ALA A 179 6.66 19.85 -11.17
CA ALA A 179 7.31 20.72 -10.19
C ALA A 179 6.69 20.58 -8.79
N GLN A 180 5.38 20.35 -8.68
CA GLN A 180 4.73 20.09 -7.40
C GLN A 180 5.18 18.75 -6.81
N LEU A 181 5.13 17.66 -7.59
CA LEU A 181 5.52 16.32 -7.15
C LEU A 181 6.98 16.28 -6.71
N GLU A 182 7.88 16.89 -7.49
CA GLU A 182 9.31 17.00 -7.15
C GLU A 182 9.52 17.74 -5.83
N ARG A 183 8.90 18.92 -5.66
CA ARG A 183 9.00 19.68 -4.40
C ARG A 183 8.50 18.87 -3.20
N THR A 184 7.38 18.18 -3.34
CA THR A 184 6.83 17.35 -2.26
C THR A 184 7.77 16.21 -1.92
N LEU A 185 8.27 15.45 -2.90
CA LEU A 185 9.24 14.37 -2.67
C LEU A 185 10.53 14.88 -2.01
N MET A 186 11.11 15.96 -2.53
CA MET A 186 12.35 16.54 -1.99
C MET A 186 12.18 17.05 -0.56
N SER A 187 10.98 17.48 -0.17
CA SER A 187 10.69 17.85 1.23
C SER A 187 10.58 16.64 2.17
N LEU A 188 10.19 15.47 1.63
CA LEU A 188 10.04 14.22 2.38
C LEU A 188 11.38 13.50 2.62
N VAL A 189 12.27 13.47 1.61
CA VAL A 189 13.56 12.77 1.70
C VAL A 189 14.38 13.08 2.97
N PRO A 190 14.63 14.34 3.37
CA PRO A 190 15.42 14.62 4.56
C PRO A 190 14.73 14.13 5.84
N LEU A 191 13.40 14.26 5.93
CA LEU A 191 12.62 13.79 7.08
C LEU A 191 12.70 12.26 7.22
N LEU A 192 12.54 11.55 6.10
CA LEU A 192 12.64 10.08 6.07
C LEU A 192 14.05 9.61 6.43
N THR A 193 15.08 10.28 5.90
CA THR A 193 16.49 9.94 6.17
C THR A 193 16.85 10.15 7.64
N GLU A 194 16.42 11.27 8.23
CA GLU A 194 16.70 11.59 9.63
C GLU A 194 16.03 10.60 10.59
N GLU A 195 14.78 10.23 10.34
CA GLU A 195 14.06 9.26 11.17
C GLU A 195 14.56 7.82 10.98
N GLU A 196 14.99 7.42 9.77
CA GLU A 196 15.62 6.12 9.56
C GLU A 196 16.93 6.01 10.34
N LEU A 197 17.80 7.01 10.26
CA LEU A 197 19.09 7.02 10.96
C LEU A 197 18.91 7.01 12.49
N LYS A 198 17.88 7.68 13.00
CA LYS A 198 17.66 7.80 14.46
C LYS A 198 16.91 6.61 15.05
N PHE A 199 15.94 6.05 14.34
CA PHE A 199 14.98 5.10 14.90
C PHE A 199 14.81 3.81 14.09
N ARG A 200 15.51 3.65 12.96
CA ARG A 200 15.28 2.57 11.97
C ARG A 200 13.85 2.50 11.46
N ASN A 201 13.11 3.61 11.54
CA ASN A 201 11.76 3.73 11.02
C ASN A 201 11.80 4.11 9.54
N TYR A 202 10.67 3.94 8.85
CA TYR A 202 10.43 4.43 7.49
C TYR A 202 11.30 3.85 6.36
N CYS A 203 11.98 2.71 6.56
CA CYS A 203 12.81 2.10 5.51
C CYS A 203 12.04 1.80 4.21
N GLY A 204 10.79 1.32 4.30
CA GLY A 204 9.92 1.11 3.13
C GLY A 204 9.59 2.41 2.40
N ALA A 205 9.23 3.45 3.15
CA ALA A 205 8.96 4.78 2.61
C ALA A 205 10.21 5.38 1.94
N LEU A 206 11.38 5.29 2.55
CA LEU A 206 12.62 5.80 1.96
C LEU A 206 13.02 5.03 0.70
N ALA A 207 12.92 3.69 0.72
CA ALA A 207 13.23 2.85 -0.44
C ALA A 207 12.39 3.22 -1.68
N MET A 208 11.15 3.67 -1.47
CA MET A 208 10.29 4.15 -2.56
C MET A 208 10.64 5.56 -3.04
N CYS A 209 11.03 6.47 -2.15
CA CYS A 209 11.37 7.86 -2.51
C CYS A 209 12.70 8.01 -3.25
N VAL A 210 13.68 7.14 -2.98
CA VAL A 210 15.06 7.28 -3.49
C VAL A 210 15.25 6.56 -4.84
N ARG A 211 14.19 5.97 -5.39
CA ARG A 211 14.22 5.23 -6.65
C ARG A 211 13.63 6.04 -7.80
#